data_AF-A0AAD6N7P4-F1
#
_entry.id   AF-A0AAD6N7P4-F1
#
_cell.length_a   1.000
_cell.length_b   1.000
_cell.length_c   1.000
_cell.angle_alpha   90.00
_cell.angle_beta   90.00
_cell.angle_gamma   90.00
#
_symmetry.space_group_name_H-M   'P 1'
#
loop_
_entity.id
_entity.type
_entity.pdbx_description
1 polymer ?
#
loop_
_entity_poly.entity_id
_entity_poly.type
_entity_poly.pdbx_seq_one_letter_code
_entity_poly.pdbx_strand_id
1 'polypeptide(L)'
;MILIKYILLLETIILRAVSGHLIMMSPEPYSKETLNNSPLAEHGSDFPCKLRPDAFLAPSTETVYQIGIENIIKFKGSATHGGGSCQLSLTEDREPTKDSEWKVIKSYEGGCPTKAEKLAGGATADNALHLDFAIPEGINPGKYTLAWTWFNRIGNREMYMNCAPVTVSGASSQQCHKSIQKQTPNFPPMFIANINGCVTKENVDIRFPQPGSIVEHNGEKDHLLREGEPPCTGTPTFSALAAIKSTIPDLTKGVLGEAVSSTTSTALARIPTSVSSCRAPRRN
;
A
#
# COMPACT_ATOMS: atom_id res chain seq x y z
N MET A 1 -26.95 41.93 -47.73
CA MET A 1 -26.69 40.49 -47.96
C MET A 1 -25.77 39.98 -46.86
N ILE A 2 -26.37 39.57 -45.74
CA ILE A 2 -25.69 39.10 -44.54
C ILE A 2 -25.96 37.60 -44.48
N LEU A 3 -24.93 36.78 -44.69
CA LEU A 3 -24.98 35.36 -44.33
C LEU A 3 -23.55 34.80 -44.24
N ILE A 4 -22.80 35.24 -43.23
CA ILE A 4 -21.54 34.62 -42.85
C ILE A 4 -21.88 33.45 -41.93
N LYS A 5 -21.57 32.25 -42.42
CA LYS A 5 -21.59 30.96 -41.74
C LYS A 5 -20.88 31.05 -40.39
N TYR A 6 -21.62 30.87 -39.30
CA TYR A 6 -21.05 30.45 -38.02
C TYR A 6 -21.53 29.04 -37.74
N ILE A 7 -20.71 28.06 -38.14
CA ILE A 7 -20.81 26.69 -37.66
C ILE A 7 -20.20 26.71 -36.26
N LEU A 8 -21.07 26.73 -35.24
CA LEU A 8 -20.70 26.41 -33.87
C LEU A 8 -20.27 24.93 -33.82
N LEU A 9 -18.97 24.66 -33.88
CA LEU A 9 -18.43 23.39 -33.40
C LEU A 9 -18.56 23.40 -31.87
N LEU A 10 -19.68 22.87 -31.35
CA LEU A 10 -19.72 22.38 -29.98
C LEU A 10 -18.89 21.10 -29.94
N GLU A 11 -17.60 21.22 -29.61
CA GLU A 11 -16.82 20.07 -29.17
C GLU A 11 -17.35 19.65 -27.80
N THR A 12 -18.22 18.63 -27.80
CA THR A 12 -18.59 17.91 -26.60
C THR A 12 -17.34 17.21 -26.06
N ILE A 13 -16.72 17.79 -25.03
CA ILE A 13 -15.74 17.10 -24.19
C ILE A 13 -16.48 15.95 -23.51
N ILE A 14 -16.49 14.78 -24.15
CA ILE A 14 -16.87 13.54 -23.50
C ILE A 14 -15.77 13.27 -22.49
N LEU A 15 -16.04 13.61 -21.22
CA LEU A 15 -15.26 13.13 -20.09
C LEU A 15 -15.44 11.60 -20.08
N ARG A 16 -14.55 10.89 -20.78
CA ARG A 16 -14.53 9.43 -20.76
C ARG A 16 -14.12 9.03 -19.35
N ALA A 17 -15.08 8.74 -18.49
CA ALA A 17 -14.84 7.99 -17.27
C ALA A 17 -14.07 6.73 -17.70
N VAL A 18 -12.80 6.65 -17.34
CA VAL A 18 -11.97 5.50 -17.70
C VAL A 18 -12.43 4.33 -16.82
N SER A 19 -13.43 3.59 -17.30
CA SER A 19 -13.82 2.31 -16.71
C SER A 19 -12.77 1.28 -17.12
N GLY A 20 -11.65 1.28 -16.40
CA GLY A 20 -10.47 0.53 -16.77
C GLY A 20 -9.40 0.42 -15.69
N HIS A 21 -9.62 0.97 -14.50
CA HIS A 21 -8.68 0.89 -13.38
C HIS A 21 -8.39 -0.56 -12.95
N LEU A 22 -7.41 -0.69 -12.06
CA LEU A 22 -6.82 -1.98 -11.73
C LEU A 22 -7.55 -2.69 -10.59
N ILE A 23 -7.59 -4.01 -10.69
CA ILE A 23 -8.03 -4.93 -9.63
C ILE A 23 -6.95 -5.98 -9.42
N MET A 24 -6.61 -6.24 -8.15
CA MET A 24 -5.74 -7.34 -7.74
C MET A 24 -6.40 -8.69 -8.04
N MET A 25 -5.68 -9.58 -8.73
CA MET A 25 -6.10 -10.94 -9.05
C MET A 25 -5.42 -12.00 -8.19
N SER A 26 -4.17 -11.74 -7.79
CA SER A 26 -3.36 -12.64 -6.97
C SER A 26 -2.58 -11.79 -5.97
N PRO A 27 -2.60 -12.08 -4.65
CA PRO A 27 -3.45 -13.08 -4.02
C PRO A 27 -4.94 -12.83 -4.31
N GLU A 28 -5.75 -13.88 -4.32
CA GLU A 28 -7.18 -13.74 -4.64
C GLU A 28 -7.85 -12.83 -3.58
N PRO A 29 -8.45 -11.70 -3.98
CA PRO A 29 -9.02 -10.75 -3.03
C PRO A 29 -10.26 -11.31 -2.37
N TYR A 30 -10.60 -10.75 -1.20
CA TYR A 30 -11.92 -10.97 -0.60
C TYR A 30 -13.02 -10.56 -1.58
N SER A 31 -14.05 -11.40 -1.67
CA SER A 31 -15.28 -11.13 -2.42
C SER A 31 -15.01 -10.66 -3.84
N LYS A 32 -14.11 -11.41 -4.50
CA LYS A 32 -13.64 -11.20 -5.86
C LYS A 32 -14.76 -10.89 -6.85
N GLU A 33 -15.90 -11.57 -6.74
CA GLU A 33 -17.02 -11.43 -7.67
C GLU A 33 -17.72 -10.06 -7.59
N THR A 34 -17.68 -9.40 -6.44
CA THR A 34 -18.31 -8.07 -6.22
C THR A 34 -17.30 -6.94 -6.14
N LEU A 35 -15.99 -7.25 -6.18
CA LEU A 35 -14.93 -6.26 -6.17
C LEU A 35 -14.90 -5.49 -7.49
N ASN A 36 -15.06 -4.16 -7.41
CA ASN A 36 -14.94 -3.27 -8.57
C ASN A 36 -13.55 -2.61 -8.63
N ASN A 37 -13.28 -1.92 -9.74
CA ASN A 37 -12.02 -1.25 -10.00
C ASN A 37 -12.01 0.23 -9.62
N SER A 38 -13.08 0.77 -9.04
CA SER A 38 -13.10 2.17 -8.61
C SER A 38 -12.09 2.41 -7.48
N PRO A 39 -11.57 3.64 -7.33
CA PRO A 39 -10.87 4.02 -6.11
C PRO A 39 -11.79 3.90 -4.88
N LEU A 40 -11.22 4.07 -3.69
CA LEU A 40 -12.00 4.32 -2.48
C LEU A 40 -12.77 5.65 -2.62
N ALA A 41 -13.88 5.77 -1.89
CA ALA A 41 -14.66 6.99 -1.82
C ALA A 41 -13.84 8.14 -1.18
N GLU A 42 -13.99 9.36 -1.72
CA GLU A 42 -13.21 10.57 -1.36
C GLU A 42 -13.25 10.95 0.13
N HIS A 43 -14.23 10.47 0.89
CA HIS A 43 -14.35 10.69 2.34
C HIS A 43 -14.22 9.41 3.16
N GLY A 44 -13.68 8.35 2.55
CA GLY A 44 -13.38 7.08 3.20
C GLY A 44 -14.60 6.35 3.73
N SER A 45 -15.78 6.50 3.12
CA SER A 45 -16.99 5.78 3.53
C SER A 45 -16.88 4.27 3.32
N ASP A 46 -16.07 3.84 2.35
CA ASP A 46 -15.77 2.43 2.04
C ASP A 46 -14.36 2.01 2.48
N PHE A 47 -13.67 2.79 3.30
CA PHE A 47 -12.37 2.41 3.86
C PHE A 47 -12.54 1.63 5.18
N PRO A 48 -11.75 0.54 5.41
CA PRO A 48 -10.76 -0.06 4.51
C PRO A 48 -11.36 -1.10 3.54
N CYS A 49 -10.55 -1.58 2.58
CA CYS A 49 -10.87 -2.74 1.76
C CYS A 49 -12.15 -2.65 0.89
N LYS A 50 -12.62 -1.43 0.58
CA LYS A 50 -13.84 -1.17 -0.19
C LYS A 50 -15.07 -1.81 0.47
N LEU A 51 -15.35 -1.39 1.71
CA LEU A 51 -16.47 -1.87 2.53
C LEU A 51 -17.78 -1.86 1.74
N ARG A 52 -18.46 -3.00 1.82
CA ARG A 52 -19.73 -3.35 1.19
C ARG A 52 -20.32 -4.55 1.96
N PRO A 53 -21.61 -4.91 1.78
CA PRO A 53 -22.26 -5.94 2.60
C PRO A 53 -21.52 -7.28 2.68
N ASP A 54 -20.78 -7.63 1.64
CA ASP A 54 -20.02 -8.87 1.52
C ASP A 54 -18.51 -8.65 1.55
N ALA A 55 -17.95 -7.55 2.07
CA ALA A 55 -16.55 -7.15 1.84
C ALA A 55 -15.44 -8.20 2.18
N PHE A 56 -15.72 -9.19 3.04
CA PHE A 56 -14.72 -10.10 3.59
C PHE A 56 -15.01 -11.60 3.37
N LEU A 57 -15.74 -11.96 2.30
CA LEU A 57 -15.89 -13.37 1.92
C LEU A 57 -14.55 -13.90 1.39
N ALA A 58 -13.96 -14.84 2.11
CA ALA A 58 -12.70 -15.45 1.74
C ALA A 58 -12.86 -16.39 0.52
N PRO A 59 -11.82 -16.53 -0.33
CA PRO A 59 -11.79 -17.55 -1.37
C PRO A 59 -11.76 -18.95 -0.74
N SER A 60 -12.12 -19.97 -1.53
CA SER A 60 -12.12 -21.37 -1.07
C SER A 60 -10.73 -21.88 -0.67
N THR A 61 -9.68 -21.29 -1.25
CA THR A 61 -8.28 -21.57 -0.94
C THR A 61 -7.53 -20.27 -0.69
N GLU A 62 -7.00 -20.09 0.52
CA GLU A 62 -6.16 -18.94 0.86
C GLU A 62 -4.77 -19.08 0.23
N THR A 63 -4.19 -17.95 -0.18
CA THR A 63 -2.80 -17.92 -0.63
C THR A 63 -1.87 -18.06 0.57
N VAL A 64 -0.89 -18.96 0.47
CA VAL A 64 0.12 -19.17 1.51
C VAL A 64 1.44 -18.54 1.05
N TYR A 65 1.96 -17.61 1.84
CA TYR A 65 3.26 -17.00 1.62
C TYR A 65 4.25 -17.45 2.68
N GLN A 66 5.42 -17.90 2.24
CA GLN A 66 6.50 -18.27 3.13
C GLN A 66 7.42 -17.07 3.37
N ILE A 67 7.82 -16.87 4.63
CA ILE A 67 8.77 -15.80 5.01
C ILE A 67 10.07 -15.95 4.20
N GLY A 68 10.51 -14.84 3.61
CA GLY A 68 11.74 -14.73 2.83
C GLY A 68 11.68 -15.31 1.42
N ILE A 69 10.53 -15.83 0.97
CA ILE A 69 10.33 -16.31 -0.40
C ILE A 69 9.74 -15.20 -1.25
N GLU A 70 10.31 -15.02 -2.44
CA GLU A 70 9.81 -14.08 -3.44
C GLU A 70 8.48 -14.57 -4.02
N ASN A 71 7.54 -13.65 -4.15
CA ASN A 71 6.18 -13.83 -4.57
C ASN A 71 5.76 -12.64 -5.43
N ILE A 72 4.60 -12.76 -6.07
CA ILE A 72 4.06 -11.73 -6.95
C ILE A 72 2.64 -11.36 -6.58
N ILE A 73 2.31 -10.08 -6.75
CA ILE A 73 0.93 -9.61 -6.82
C ILE A 73 0.59 -9.37 -8.27
N LYS A 74 -0.55 -9.89 -8.75
CA LYS A 74 -1.01 -9.75 -10.15
C LYS A 74 -2.22 -8.86 -10.23
N PHE A 75 -2.36 -8.14 -11.34
CA PHE A 75 -3.46 -7.20 -11.57
C PHE A 75 -4.12 -7.40 -12.94
N LYS A 76 -5.43 -7.13 -13.01
CA LYS A 76 -6.16 -6.90 -14.26
C LYS A 76 -6.62 -5.46 -14.36
N GLY A 77 -6.87 -5.00 -15.58
CA GLY A 77 -7.27 -3.63 -15.92
C GLY A 77 -6.28 -2.99 -16.88
N SER A 78 -6.55 -1.74 -17.24
CA SER A 78 -5.79 -1.00 -18.25
C SER A 78 -5.43 0.44 -17.90
N ALA A 79 -6.08 1.07 -16.92
CA ALA A 79 -5.77 2.44 -16.51
C ALA A 79 -4.76 2.42 -15.34
N THR A 80 -3.50 2.70 -15.68
CA THR A 80 -2.37 2.69 -14.76
C THR A 80 -1.95 4.09 -14.35
N HIS A 81 -2.56 5.14 -14.89
CA HIS A 81 -2.38 6.55 -14.50
C HIS A 81 -0.90 7.00 -14.44
N GLY A 82 -0.09 6.45 -15.34
CA GLY A 82 1.35 6.75 -15.42
C GLY A 82 2.13 6.21 -14.21
N GLY A 83 1.56 5.28 -13.47
CA GLY A 83 2.09 4.76 -12.23
C GLY A 83 1.64 5.58 -11.03
N GLY A 84 2.60 6.03 -10.24
CA GLY A 84 2.38 6.47 -8.87
C GLY A 84 3.14 5.60 -7.89
N SER A 85 2.68 5.60 -6.64
CA SER A 85 3.35 4.90 -5.54
C SER A 85 2.38 3.99 -4.80
N CYS A 86 2.89 2.86 -4.31
CA CYS A 86 2.08 1.85 -3.63
C CYS A 86 2.72 1.37 -2.34
N GLN A 87 1.90 0.84 -1.44
CA GLN A 87 2.36 0.03 -0.31
C GLN A 87 1.68 -1.33 -0.31
N LEU A 88 2.43 -2.33 0.13
CA LEU A 88 1.89 -3.59 0.62
C LEU A 88 1.93 -3.57 2.13
N SER A 89 0.79 -3.85 2.74
CA SER A 89 0.62 -3.81 4.18
C SER A 89 -0.10 -5.06 4.66
N LEU A 90 0.21 -5.50 5.87
CA LEU A 90 -0.45 -6.62 6.55
C LEU A 90 -1.19 -6.13 7.78
N THR A 91 -2.35 -6.71 8.07
CA THR A 91 -3.00 -6.63 9.37
C THR A 91 -3.40 -8.03 9.83
N GLU A 92 -3.41 -8.25 11.14
CA GLU A 92 -3.85 -9.52 11.74
C GLU A 92 -5.39 -9.64 11.68
N ASP A 93 -6.09 -8.52 11.49
CA ASP A 93 -7.54 -8.48 11.35
C ASP A 93 -7.99 -9.14 10.05
N ARG A 94 -8.90 -10.11 10.17
CA ARG A 94 -9.50 -10.80 9.02
C ARG A 94 -10.70 -10.06 8.43
N GLU A 95 -11.27 -9.14 9.20
CA GLU A 95 -12.32 -8.20 8.78
C GLU A 95 -11.91 -6.79 9.22
N PRO A 96 -10.91 -6.16 8.56
CA PRO A 96 -10.36 -4.89 9.02
C PRO A 96 -11.39 -3.76 9.09
N THR A 97 -11.25 -2.90 10.09
CA THR A 97 -12.03 -1.68 10.29
C THR A 97 -11.15 -0.44 10.11
N LYS A 98 -11.73 0.76 10.31
CA LYS A 98 -10.95 2.01 10.27
C LYS A 98 -9.87 2.10 11.36
N ASP A 99 -10.02 1.31 12.42
CA ASP A 99 -9.11 1.28 13.57
C ASP A 99 -8.06 0.16 13.47
N SER A 100 -8.14 -0.69 12.44
CA SER A 100 -7.19 -1.77 12.24
C SER A 100 -5.76 -1.26 12.05
N GLU A 101 -4.82 -1.93 12.69
CA GLU A 101 -3.40 -1.63 12.56
C GLU A 101 -2.82 -2.31 11.32
N TRP A 102 -2.29 -1.49 10.40
CA TRP A 102 -1.66 -1.96 9.17
C TRP A 102 -0.16 -1.77 9.23
N LYS A 103 0.58 -2.87 9.05
CA LYS A 103 2.05 -2.93 9.06
C LYS A 103 2.56 -2.96 7.61
N VAL A 104 3.21 -1.89 7.16
CA VAL A 104 3.83 -1.82 5.83
C VAL A 104 4.97 -2.82 5.74
N ILE A 105 4.94 -3.70 4.75
CA ILE A 105 6.01 -4.68 4.48
C ILE A 105 6.86 -4.32 3.26
N LYS A 106 6.33 -3.52 2.33
CA LYS A 106 7.06 -3.03 1.15
C LYS A 106 6.44 -1.75 0.60
N SER A 107 7.28 -0.78 0.25
CA SER A 107 6.89 0.44 -0.45
C SER A 107 7.48 0.48 -1.86
N TYR A 108 6.68 0.89 -2.83
CA TYR A 108 7.12 1.20 -4.20
C TYR A 108 6.91 2.70 -4.42
N GLU A 109 8.00 3.47 -4.46
CA GLU A 109 8.00 4.92 -4.68
C GLU A 109 8.33 5.20 -6.15
N GLY A 110 7.26 5.28 -6.94
CA GLY A 110 7.28 5.52 -8.37
C GLY A 110 7.24 4.27 -9.23
N GLY A 111 6.61 4.40 -10.40
CA GLY A 111 6.43 3.31 -11.37
C GLY A 111 5.52 2.19 -10.88
N CYS A 112 4.73 2.42 -9.83
CA CYS A 112 3.77 1.44 -9.34
C CYS A 112 2.35 1.74 -9.83
N PRO A 113 1.61 0.75 -10.37
CA PRO A 113 2.06 -0.63 -10.61
C PRO A 113 2.87 -0.80 -11.91
N THR A 114 2.90 0.21 -12.78
CA THR A 114 3.81 0.29 -13.93
C THR A 114 4.02 1.75 -14.32
N LYS A 115 5.13 2.05 -15.03
CA LYS A 115 5.40 3.37 -15.61
C LYS A 115 4.46 3.75 -16.76
N ALA A 116 3.84 2.74 -17.41
CA ALA A 116 2.95 2.99 -18.53
C ALA A 116 1.77 3.87 -18.10
N GLU A 117 1.37 4.83 -18.96
CA GLU A 117 0.18 5.65 -18.69
C GLU A 117 -1.11 4.83 -18.75
N LYS A 118 -1.15 3.89 -19.70
CA LYS A 118 -2.25 2.98 -19.93
C LYS A 118 -1.72 1.69 -20.55
N LEU A 119 -2.42 0.59 -20.30
CA LEU A 119 -2.19 -0.71 -20.92
C LEU A 119 -3.26 -1.00 -22.00
N ALA A 120 -3.03 -2.05 -22.78
CA ALA A 120 -3.99 -2.48 -23.78
C ALA A 120 -5.29 -3.01 -23.14
N GLY A 121 -6.39 -2.90 -23.88
CA GLY A 121 -7.70 -3.41 -23.46
C GLY A 121 -8.46 -2.51 -22.47
N GLY A 122 -9.30 -3.14 -21.65
CA GLY A 122 -10.23 -2.48 -20.72
C GLY A 122 -10.14 -3.02 -19.29
N ALA A 123 -11.20 -2.83 -18.51
CA ALA A 123 -11.27 -3.20 -17.09
C ALA A 123 -10.98 -4.68 -16.78
N THR A 124 -11.17 -5.59 -17.75
CA THR A 124 -10.96 -7.03 -17.59
C THR A 124 -9.66 -7.54 -18.21
N ALA A 125 -8.85 -6.67 -18.80
CA ALA A 125 -7.64 -7.08 -19.50
C ALA A 125 -6.58 -7.60 -18.53
N ASP A 126 -6.07 -8.81 -18.78
CA ASP A 126 -4.87 -9.31 -18.15
C ASP A 126 -3.67 -8.94 -19.03
N ASN A 127 -2.87 -7.99 -18.55
CA ASN A 127 -1.67 -7.50 -19.22
C ASN A 127 -0.39 -8.11 -18.63
N ALA A 128 -0.50 -9.22 -17.88
CA ALA A 128 0.59 -9.81 -17.09
C ALA A 128 1.26 -8.81 -16.12
N LEU A 129 0.53 -7.78 -15.72
CA LEU A 129 0.99 -6.76 -14.78
C LEU A 129 1.16 -7.38 -13.39
N HIS A 130 2.37 -7.26 -12.84
CA HIS A 130 2.67 -7.77 -11.51
C HIS A 130 3.68 -6.90 -10.76
N LEU A 131 3.74 -7.11 -9.44
CA LEU A 131 4.74 -6.54 -8.53
C LEU A 131 5.37 -7.65 -7.71
N ASP A 132 6.70 -7.68 -7.64
CA ASP A 132 7.44 -8.66 -6.85
C ASP A 132 7.52 -8.21 -5.39
N PHE A 133 7.34 -9.13 -4.45
CA PHE A 133 7.48 -8.89 -3.02
C PHE A 133 7.86 -10.18 -2.28
N ALA A 134 8.29 -10.04 -1.03
CA ALA A 134 8.43 -11.17 -0.12
C ALA A 134 7.80 -10.80 1.21
N ILE A 135 7.36 -11.80 1.98
CA ILE A 135 7.05 -11.57 3.40
C ILE A 135 8.39 -11.45 4.13
N PRO A 136 8.73 -10.29 4.70
CA PRO A 136 10.04 -10.08 5.32
C PRO A 136 10.20 -10.89 6.62
N GLU A 137 11.45 -11.12 7.02
CA GLU A 137 11.75 -11.60 8.38
C GLU A 137 11.11 -10.64 9.41
N GLY A 138 10.74 -11.15 10.59
CA GLY A 138 10.08 -10.37 11.64
C GLY A 138 8.55 -10.33 11.57
N ILE A 139 7.94 -10.76 10.46
CA ILE A 139 6.51 -11.12 10.44
C ILE A 139 6.34 -12.52 11.05
N ASN A 140 5.39 -12.67 11.97
CA ASN A 140 5.11 -13.96 12.58
C ASN A 140 4.29 -14.84 11.62
N PRO A 141 4.47 -16.17 11.63
CA PRO A 141 3.55 -17.08 10.97
C PRO A 141 2.13 -16.90 11.52
N GLY A 142 1.13 -16.90 10.64
CA GLY A 142 -0.24 -16.61 11.04
C GLY A 142 -1.15 -16.26 9.87
N LYS A 143 -2.39 -15.94 10.20
CA LYS A 143 -3.41 -15.50 9.25
C LYS A 143 -3.45 -13.97 9.22
N TYR A 144 -3.43 -13.40 8.03
CA TYR A 144 -3.41 -11.94 7.82
C TYR A 144 -4.40 -11.54 6.73
N THR A 145 -4.75 -10.26 6.72
CA THR A 145 -5.22 -9.56 5.53
C THR A 145 -4.06 -8.78 4.93
N LEU A 146 -3.78 -9.02 3.64
CA LEU A 146 -2.85 -8.22 2.84
C LEU A 146 -3.63 -7.13 2.13
N ALA A 147 -3.14 -5.89 2.19
CA ALA A 147 -3.64 -4.77 1.41
C ALA A 147 -2.59 -4.30 0.40
N TRP A 148 -3.01 -4.18 -0.86
CA TRP A 148 -2.35 -3.33 -1.84
C TRP A 148 -3.03 -1.97 -1.83
N THR A 149 -2.25 -0.92 -1.60
CA THR A 149 -2.71 0.48 -1.71
C THR A 149 -1.93 1.20 -2.78
N TRP A 150 -2.59 2.06 -3.55
CA TRP A 150 -1.98 2.80 -4.65
C TRP A 150 -2.50 4.23 -4.73
N PHE A 151 -1.56 5.16 -4.87
CA PHE A 151 -1.77 6.59 -5.08
C PHE A 151 -1.32 6.93 -6.50
N ASN A 152 -2.27 7.21 -7.37
CA ASN A 152 -2.04 7.41 -8.80
C ASN A 152 -1.32 8.73 -9.09
N ARG A 153 -0.35 8.69 -10.02
CA ARG A 153 0.41 9.88 -10.41
C ARG A 153 -0.46 10.87 -11.19
N ILE A 154 -1.12 10.42 -12.25
CA ILE A 154 -1.89 11.26 -13.19
C ILE A 154 -3.41 11.11 -12.92
N GLY A 155 -4.19 12.20 -13.05
CA GLY A 155 -5.66 12.15 -13.00
C GLY A 155 -6.27 12.69 -11.69
N ASN A 156 -7.40 12.14 -11.27
CA ASN A 156 -8.01 12.52 -9.99
C ASN A 156 -7.10 12.13 -8.82
N ARG A 157 -7.20 12.82 -7.69
CA ARG A 157 -6.41 12.49 -6.50
C ARG A 157 -7.12 11.35 -5.77
N GLU A 158 -6.69 10.11 -6.01
CA GLU A 158 -7.41 8.92 -5.59
C GLU A 158 -6.53 8.01 -4.73
N MET A 159 -7.17 7.16 -3.92
CA MET A 159 -6.53 6.05 -3.23
C MET A 159 -7.23 4.76 -3.64
N TYR A 160 -6.48 3.85 -4.24
CA TYR A 160 -6.94 2.51 -4.56
C TYR A 160 -6.55 1.57 -3.43
N MET A 161 -7.43 0.63 -3.11
CA MET A 161 -7.15 -0.40 -2.10
C MET A 161 -7.84 -1.71 -2.45
N ASN A 162 -7.09 -2.80 -2.51
CA ASN A 162 -7.64 -4.15 -2.59
C ASN A 162 -7.05 -5.00 -1.47
N CYS A 163 -7.88 -5.87 -0.88
CA CYS A 163 -7.51 -6.70 0.25
C CYS A 163 -7.70 -8.18 -0.06
N ALA A 164 -6.79 -9.02 0.42
CA ALA A 164 -6.85 -10.47 0.28
C ALA A 164 -6.52 -11.18 1.61
N PRO A 165 -7.20 -12.30 1.92
CA PRO A 165 -6.78 -13.18 2.99
C PRO A 165 -5.51 -13.93 2.58
N VAL A 166 -4.51 -13.92 3.44
CA VAL A 166 -3.27 -14.65 3.24
C VAL A 166 -2.90 -15.40 4.51
N THR A 167 -2.19 -16.51 4.34
CA THR A 167 -1.56 -17.24 5.45
C THR A 167 -0.05 -17.13 5.31
N VAL A 168 0.62 -16.61 6.34
CA VAL A 168 2.07 -16.56 6.44
C VAL A 168 2.58 -17.83 7.11
N SER A 169 3.51 -18.52 6.46
CA SER A 169 4.19 -19.71 6.99
C SER A 169 5.65 -19.41 7.34
N GLY A 170 6.21 -20.19 8.28
CA GLY A 170 7.57 -20.03 8.76
C GLY A 170 8.64 -20.18 7.68
N ALA A 171 9.78 -19.50 7.86
CA ALA A 171 10.93 -19.60 6.97
C ALA A 171 11.42 -21.06 6.86
N SER A 172 11.90 -21.47 5.68
CA SER A 172 12.48 -22.80 5.51
C SER A 172 13.85 -22.87 6.20
N SER A 173 14.24 -24.07 6.66
CA SER A 173 15.54 -24.32 7.30
C SER A 173 16.74 -23.96 6.42
N GLN A 174 16.56 -23.84 5.11
CA GLN A 174 17.62 -23.46 4.16
C GLN A 174 17.85 -21.94 4.10
N GLN A 175 16.86 -21.11 4.46
CA GLN A 175 17.00 -19.64 4.52
C GLN A 175 17.70 -19.14 5.78
N CYS A 176 17.71 -19.93 6.87
CA CYS A 176 18.38 -19.57 8.13
C CYS A 176 19.89 -19.27 8.00
N HIS A 177 20.51 -19.61 6.85
CA HIS A 177 21.93 -19.41 6.59
C HIS A 177 22.27 -18.09 5.85
N LYS A 178 21.30 -17.32 5.35
CA LYS A 178 21.57 -16.11 4.53
C LYS A 178 21.32 -14.76 5.22
N SER A 179 20.84 -14.73 6.47
CA SER A 179 20.55 -13.49 7.19
C SER A 179 21.71 -13.09 8.12
N ILE A 180 22.74 -12.44 7.54
CA ILE A 180 23.57 -11.48 8.28
C ILE A 180 23.26 -10.10 7.69
N GLN A 181 22.10 -9.54 8.00
CA GLN A 181 21.97 -8.10 8.21
C GLN A 181 21.07 -7.83 9.40
N LYS A 182 21.71 -7.24 10.41
CA LYS A 182 21.26 -6.98 11.77
C LYS A 182 20.37 -5.73 11.84
N GLN A 183 19.42 -5.56 10.92
CA GLN A 183 18.42 -4.51 11.03
C GLN A 183 17.11 -5.16 11.46
N THR A 184 16.63 -4.79 12.64
CA THR A 184 15.27 -5.11 13.07
C THR A 184 14.33 -4.49 12.02
N PRO A 185 13.54 -5.30 11.30
CA PRO A 185 12.70 -4.75 10.25
C PRO A 185 11.67 -3.80 10.86
N ASN A 186 11.59 -2.59 10.29
CA ASN A 186 10.63 -1.57 10.71
C ASN A 186 9.38 -1.70 9.84
N PHE A 187 8.24 -1.97 10.48
CA PHE A 187 6.93 -2.09 9.84
C PHE A 187 6.05 -0.90 10.26
N PRO A 188 6.19 0.26 9.61
CA PRO A 188 5.43 1.44 10.00
C PRO A 188 3.94 1.31 9.66
N PRO A 189 3.08 2.19 10.22
CA PRO A 189 1.69 2.30 9.82
C PRO A 189 1.53 2.60 8.32
N MET A 190 0.53 1.99 7.69
CA MET A 190 0.16 2.27 6.30
C MET A 190 -0.22 3.75 6.09
N PHE A 191 0.27 4.32 5.00
CA PHE A 191 -0.05 5.69 4.60
C PHE A 191 -1.48 5.79 4.06
N ILE A 192 -2.18 6.86 4.44
CA ILE A 192 -3.56 7.14 4.02
C ILE A 192 -3.64 8.59 3.56
N ALA A 193 -4.09 8.79 2.33
CA ALA A 193 -4.35 10.09 1.71
C ALA A 193 -5.50 9.97 0.71
N ASN A 194 -5.93 11.10 0.15
CA ASN A 194 -7.00 11.26 -0.83
C ASN A 194 -8.41 10.83 -0.38
N ILE A 195 -8.54 10.25 0.82
CA ILE A 195 -9.82 9.82 1.42
C ILE A 195 -10.08 10.43 2.80
N ASN A 196 -9.12 11.19 3.32
CA ASN A 196 -9.08 11.66 4.72
C ASN A 196 -8.78 13.16 4.83
N GLY A 197 -8.87 13.94 3.75
CA GLY A 197 -8.53 15.37 3.78
C GLY A 197 -7.03 15.69 3.66
N CYS A 198 -6.14 14.70 3.56
CA CYS A 198 -4.79 14.89 3.02
C CYS A 198 -4.80 14.59 1.53
N VAL A 199 -4.51 15.58 0.69
CA VAL A 199 -4.59 15.48 -0.77
C VAL A 199 -3.20 15.46 -1.38
N THR A 200 -2.86 14.38 -2.08
CA THR A 200 -1.60 14.22 -2.81
C THR A 200 -1.50 15.19 -4.00
N LYS A 201 -0.27 15.50 -4.41
CA LYS A 201 -0.03 16.34 -5.61
C LYS A 201 -0.14 15.50 -6.89
N GLU A 202 -0.70 16.08 -7.94
CA GLU A 202 -0.72 15.46 -9.28
C GLU A 202 0.66 15.52 -9.97
N ASN A 203 0.90 14.58 -10.89
CA ASN A 203 2.10 14.46 -11.72
C ASN A 203 3.40 14.14 -10.97
N VAL A 204 3.30 13.67 -9.73
CA VAL A 204 4.45 13.20 -8.94
C VAL A 204 4.22 11.80 -8.41
N ASP A 205 5.29 11.00 -8.36
CA ASP A 205 5.36 9.78 -7.58
C ASP A 205 5.68 10.17 -6.14
N ILE A 206 4.74 9.97 -5.20
CA ILE A 206 4.94 10.40 -3.81
C ILE A 206 6.02 9.58 -3.09
N ARG A 207 6.71 10.22 -2.15
CA ARG A 207 7.52 9.50 -1.14
C ARG A 207 6.69 9.29 0.12
N PHE A 208 6.69 8.09 0.67
CA PHE A 208 5.98 7.84 1.91
C PHE A 208 6.77 8.45 3.07
N PRO A 209 6.12 9.12 4.05
CA PRO A 209 6.84 9.64 5.23
C PRO A 209 7.51 8.53 6.04
N GLN A 210 6.91 7.34 6.04
CA GLN A 210 7.41 6.15 6.70
C GLN A 210 7.33 4.98 5.71
N PRO A 211 8.32 4.82 4.81
CA PRO A 211 8.27 3.81 3.75
C PRO A 211 8.66 2.40 4.25
N GLY A 212 9.12 2.28 5.50
CA GLY A 212 9.65 1.03 6.06
C GLY A 212 11.07 0.73 5.59
N SER A 213 11.54 -0.49 5.86
CA SER A 213 12.92 -0.90 5.53
C SER A 213 13.11 -1.40 4.09
N ILE A 214 12.02 -1.69 3.36
CA ILE A 214 12.07 -2.30 2.02
C ILE A 214 11.36 -1.35 1.05
N VAL A 215 12.16 -0.58 0.30
CA VAL A 215 11.69 0.44 -0.64
C VAL A 215 12.24 0.17 -2.03
N GLU A 216 11.37 0.24 -3.02
CA GLU A 216 11.72 0.05 -4.42
C GLU A 216 11.37 1.30 -5.23
N HIS A 217 12.26 1.68 -6.15
CA HIS A 217 12.11 2.84 -7.01
C HIS A 217 12.03 2.41 -8.47
N ASN A 218 10.81 2.11 -8.92
CA ASN A 218 10.55 1.65 -10.27
C ASN A 218 10.11 2.76 -11.19
N GLY A 219 10.12 4.02 -10.77
CA GLY A 219 9.63 5.17 -11.54
C GLY A 219 10.69 5.82 -12.43
N GLU A 220 10.34 6.99 -12.95
CA GLU A 220 11.31 7.93 -13.52
C GLU A 220 11.74 8.89 -12.42
N LYS A 221 13.05 9.14 -12.30
CA LYS A 221 13.60 9.96 -11.20
C LYS A 221 13.02 11.37 -11.18
N ASP A 222 12.69 11.93 -12.35
CA ASP A 222 12.16 13.29 -12.47
C ASP A 222 10.70 13.41 -12.05
N HIS A 223 9.97 12.28 -11.99
CA HIS A 223 8.61 12.23 -11.43
C HIS A 223 8.62 11.99 -9.92
N LEU A 224 9.70 11.47 -9.34
CA LEU A 224 9.78 11.16 -7.93
C LEU A 224 9.83 12.44 -7.09
N LEU A 225 8.91 12.54 -6.12
CA LEU A 225 8.83 13.66 -5.20
C LEU A 225 10.20 13.87 -4.52
N ARG A 226 10.60 15.13 -4.37
CA ARG A 226 11.89 15.45 -3.76
C ARG A 226 11.91 15.04 -2.29
N GLU A 227 13.07 14.63 -1.84
CA GLU A 227 13.26 14.29 -0.43
C GLU A 227 12.98 15.51 0.46
N GLY A 228 12.23 15.29 1.55
CA GLY A 228 11.79 16.34 2.47
C GLY A 228 10.53 17.10 2.03
N GLU A 229 10.03 16.93 0.81
CA GLU A 229 8.72 17.48 0.43
C GLU A 229 7.57 16.66 1.03
N PRO A 230 6.47 17.31 1.49
CA PRO A 230 5.34 16.59 2.06
C PRO A 230 4.60 15.78 0.98
N PRO A 231 4.18 14.53 1.27
CA PRO A 231 3.49 13.67 0.29
C PRO A 231 2.10 14.17 -0.09
N CYS A 232 1.47 14.94 0.78
CA CYS A 232 0.14 15.50 0.62
C CYS A 232 0.00 16.82 1.37
N THR A 233 -0.97 17.63 0.94
CA THR A 233 -1.37 18.88 1.57
C THR A 233 -2.75 18.73 2.23
N GLY A 234 -3.05 19.53 3.25
CA GLY A 234 -4.31 19.43 4.00
C GLY A 234 -4.12 18.80 5.37
N THR A 235 -5.21 18.49 6.05
CA THR A 235 -5.19 17.91 7.40
C THR A 235 -5.93 16.56 7.39
N PRO A 236 -5.22 15.44 7.64
CA PRO A 236 -5.84 14.14 7.81
C PRO A 236 -6.90 14.17 8.92
N THR A 237 -8.14 13.75 8.62
CA THR A 237 -9.23 13.58 9.59
C THR A 237 -9.19 12.22 10.28
N PHE A 238 -8.52 11.24 9.67
CA PHE A 238 -8.19 9.94 10.26
C PHE A 238 -6.87 9.41 9.68
N SER A 239 -6.14 8.61 10.47
CA SER A 239 -4.88 7.88 10.20
C SER A 239 -3.88 8.03 11.36
N ALA A 240 -2.80 7.24 11.35
CA ALA A 240 -1.67 7.43 12.27
C ALA A 240 -1.05 8.84 12.18
N LEU A 241 -1.06 9.47 11.00
CA LEU A 241 -0.61 10.86 10.82
C LEU A 241 -1.55 11.87 11.52
N ALA A 242 -2.86 11.57 11.59
CA ALA A 242 -3.80 12.37 12.38
C ALA A 242 -3.52 12.26 13.89
N ALA A 243 -3.15 11.05 14.37
CA ALA A 243 -2.82 10.81 15.77
C ALA A 243 -1.54 11.56 16.22
N ILE A 244 -0.54 11.68 15.34
CA ILE A 244 0.69 12.44 15.62
C ILE A 244 0.39 13.94 15.82
N LYS A 245 -0.50 14.53 15.01
CA LYS A 245 -0.86 15.95 15.10
C LYS A 245 -1.82 16.28 16.26
N SER A 246 -2.64 15.32 16.69
CA SER A 246 -3.46 15.46 17.91
C SER A 246 -2.62 15.62 19.18
N THR A 247 -1.39 15.08 19.17
CA THR A 247 -0.50 15.07 20.33
C THR A 247 0.48 16.24 20.34
N ILE A 248 0.71 16.93 19.21
CA ILE A 248 1.65 18.06 19.08
C ILE A 248 1.06 19.13 18.15
N PRO A 249 0.74 20.35 18.65
CA PRO A 249 0.40 21.45 17.78
C PRO A 249 1.65 22.01 17.10
N ASP A 250 1.56 22.16 15.78
CA ASP A 250 2.44 22.92 14.88
C ASP A 250 3.75 22.24 14.41
N LEU A 251 3.67 21.61 13.23
CA LEU A 251 4.83 21.23 12.42
C LEU A 251 4.89 22.10 11.15
N THR A 252 4.95 23.43 11.30
CA THR A 252 5.22 24.35 10.18
C THR A 252 6.63 24.92 10.13
N LYS A 253 7.56 24.50 11.00
CA LYS A 253 8.98 24.87 10.88
C LYS A 253 9.88 23.68 11.15
N GLY A 254 10.62 23.27 10.13
CA GLY A 254 11.65 22.25 10.27
C GLY A 254 12.73 22.66 11.24
N VAL A 255 13.17 21.73 12.08
CA VAL A 255 14.49 21.72 12.70
C VAL A 255 14.95 20.26 12.78
N LEU A 256 16.14 20.04 12.24
CA LEU A 256 16.97 18.85 12.39
C LEU A 256 17.39 18.67 13.85
N GLY A 257 17.27 17.43 14.35
CA GLY A 257 18.13 16.86 15.40
C GLY A 257 17.90 17.36 16.82
N GLU A 258 17.41 16.47 17.69
CA GLU A 258 18.15 16.03 18.88
C GLU A 258 17.41 14.87 19.56
N ALA A 259 18.20 13.92 20.06
CA ALA A 259 17.73 12.78 20.83
C ALA A 259 17.17 13.27 22.17
N VAL A 260 15.92 12.94 22.47
CA VAL A 260 15.38 13.09 23.83
C VAL A 260 15.46 11.75 24.53
N SER A 261 16.50 11.62 25.34
CA SER A 261 16.63 10.64 26.41
C SER A 261 15.56 10.90 27.47
N SER A 262 14.72 9.92 27.78
CA SER A 262 13.91 9.91 28.99
C SER A 262 14.23 8.67 29.83
N THR A 263 14.86 8.92 30.96
CA THR A 263 15.26 7.94 31.98
C THR A 263 14.10 7.58 32.91
N THR A 264 13.95 6.26 33.08
CA THR A 264 13.54 5.50 34.29
C THR A 264 12.14 5.67 34.90
N SER A 265 11.39 4.56 34.94
CA SER A 265 11.18 3.85 36.22
C SER A 265 10.89 2.36 36.02
N THR A 266 11.55 1.56 36.84
CA THR A 266 11.59 0.09 36.91
C THR A 266 10.27 -0.53 37.38
N ALA A 267 9.79 -1.56 36.65
CA ALA A 267 8.98 -2.63 37.21
C ALA A 267 9.48 -3.97 36.65
N LEU A 268 10.07 -4.78 37.51
CA LEU A 268 10.53 -6.14 37.25
C LEU A 268 9.33 -7.07 37.01
N ALA A 269 9.17 -7.58 35.79
CA ALA A 269 8.36 -8.75 35.51
C ALA A 269 9.22 -9.78 34.76
N ARG A 270 9.61 -10.85 35.48
CA ARG A 270 10.23 -12.06 34.92
C ARG A 270 9.14 -12.94 34.30
N ILE A 271 9.19 -13.18 32.98
CA ILE A 271 8.46 -14.25 32.28
C ILE A 271 9.38 -14.80 31.15
N PRO A 272 9.37 -16.11 30.86
CA PRO A 272 10.58 -16.86 30.53
C PRO A 272 10.99 -16.79 29.05
N THR A 273 12.30 -16.83 28.84
CA THR A 273 12.94 -17.04 27.54
C THR A 273 12.73 -18.48 27.07
N SER A 274 11.74 -18.71 26.22
CA SER A 274 11.77 -19.87 25.32
C SER A 274 12.62 -19.52 24.11
N VAL A 275 13.94 -19.62 24.29
CA VAL A 275 14.86 -19.68 23.15
C VAL A 275 14.62 -21.02 22.47
N SER A 276 13.82 -21.03 21.41
CA SER A 276 13.86 -22.13 20.45
C SER A 276 15.20 -22.06 19.72
N SER A 277 16.21 -22.68 20.33
CA SER A 277 17.48 -22.96 19.69
C SER A 277 17.22 -23.83 18.47
N CYS A 278 17.44 -23.28 17.28
CA CYS A 278 17.52 -24.06 16.04
C CYS A 278 18.63 -25.11 16.19
N ARG A 279 18.25 -26.35 16.51
CA ARG A 279 19.19 -27.46 16.63
C ARG A 279 19.52 -27.97 15.22
N ALA A 280 20.78 -27.83 14.82
CA ALA A 280 21.27 -28.46 13.60
C ALA A 280 21.10 -29.99 13.70
N PRO A 281 20.72 -30.69 12.61
CA PRO A 281 20.65 -32.15 12.62
C PRO A 281 22.07 -32.71 12.81
N ARG A 282 22.26 -33.52 13.85
CA ARG A 282 23.47 -34.34 14.00
C ARG A 282 23.50 -35.31 12.81
N ARG A 283 24.59 -35.27 12.04
CA ARG A 283 24.93 -36.34 11.12
C ARG A 283 25.31 -37.58 11.94
N ASN A 284 24.66 -38.70 11.67
CA ASN A 284 25.21 -40.02 11.99
C ASN A 284 26.29 -40.37 10.97
#